data_AF-A0A2S6R361-F1
#
_entry.id   AF-A0A2S6R361-F1
#
_cell.length_a   1.000
_cell.length_b   1.000
_cell.length_c   1.000
_cell.angle_alpha   90.00
_cell.angle_beta   90.00
_cell.angle_gamma   90.00
#
_symmetry.space_group_name_H-M   'P 1'
#
loop_
_entity.id
_entity.type
_entity.pdbx_description
1 polymer ?
#
loop_
_entity_poly.entity_id
_entity_poly.type
_entity_poly.pdbx_seq_one_letter_code
_entity_poly.pdbx_strand_id
1 'polypeptide(L)' 'ECLAANLAAARLTNPGVFCAGVAVNTSALDEPAAAAVLQEISAAMDLPCVDPMRGGVAPIVDRLL' A
#
# COMPACT_ATOMS: atom_id res chain seq x y z
N GLU A 1 -5.41 -10.51 8.10
CA GLU A 1 -4.49 -11.64 8.38
C GLU A 1 -3.20 -11.58 7.55
N CYS A 2 -3.26 -11.45 6.22
CA CYS A 2 -2.07 -11.45 5.35
C CYS A 2 -0.98 -10.42 5.76
N LEU A 3 -1.36 -9.16 6.02
CA LEU A 3 -0.43 -8.11 6.44
C LEU A 3 0.30 -8.45 7.76
N ALA A 4 -0.45 -8.93 8.75
CA ALA A 4 0.10 -9.29 10.06
C ALA A 4 1.10 -10.44 9.96
N ALA A 5 0.82 -11.46 9.13
CA ALA A 5 1.74 -12.57 8.88
C ALA A 5 3.04 -12.11 8.20
N ASN A 6 2.95 -11.23 7.20
CA ASN A 6 4.14 -10.66 6.54
C ASN A 6 4.99 -9.83 7.52
N LEU A 7 4.36 -9.00 8.36
CA LEU A 7 5.05 -8.23 9.38
C LEU A 7 5.70 -9.13 10.45
N ALA A 8 5.04 -10.23 10.83
CA ALA A 8 5.63 -11.22 11.74
C ALA A 8 6.89 -11.87 11.15
N ALA A 9 6.84 -12.26 9.87
CA ALA A 9 8.01 -12.82 9.18
C ALA A 9 9.14 -11.80 9.01
N ALA A 10 8.83 -10.56 8.61
CA ALA A 10 9.84 -9.53 8.41
C ALA A 10 10.54 -9.09 9.73
N ARG A 11 9.83 -9.16 10.87
CA ARG A 11 10.42 -8.87 12.19
C ARG A 11 11.53 -9.85 12.60
N LEU A 12 11.64 -11.01 11.95
CA LEU A 12 12.73 -11.96 12.20
C LEU A 12 14.10 -11.39 11.79
N THR A 13 14.14 -10.49 10.80
CA THR A 13 15.39 -9.89 10.29
C THR A 13 15.51 -8.40 10.58
N ASN A 14 14.39 -7.70 10.76
CA ASN A 14 14.38 -6.29 11.14
C ASN A 14 13.29 -6.01 12.18
N PRO A 15 13.65 -5.84 13.47
CA PRO A 15 12.69 -5.51 14.53
C PRO A 15 11.90 -4.21 14.28
N GLY A 16 12.47 -3.27 13.53
CA GLY A 16 11.87 -1.97 13.19
C GLY A 16 11.02 -1.98 11.91
N VAL A 17 10.73 -3.14 11.32
CA VAL A 17 9.91 -3.21 10.11
C VAL A 17 8.48 -2.71 10.37
N PHE A 18 7.96 -1.95 9.41
CA PHE A 18 6.57 -1.53 9.37
C PHE A 18 6.05 -1.58 7.93
N CYS A 19 4.73 -1.55 7.75
CA CYS A 19 4.13 -1.42 6.43
C CYS A 19 4.05 0.05 6.04
N ALA A 20 4.81 0.44 5.01
CA ALA A 20 4.82 1.83 4.54
C ALA A 20 3.59 2.18 3.68
N GLY A 21 2.97 1.19 3.03
CA GLY A 21 1.78 1.40 2.19
C GLY A 21 1.45 0.19 1.33
N VAL A 22 0.46 0.35 0.47
CA VAL A 22 -0.03 -0.69 -0.44
C VAL A 22 0.11 -0.21 -1.89
N ALA A 23 0.67 -1.05 -2.74
CA ALA A 23 0.72 -0.81 -4.18
C ALA A 23 -0.27 -1.76 -4.88
N VAL A 24 -1.22 -1.21 -5.62
CA VAL A 24 -2.26 -1.97 -6.32
C VAL A 24 -2.13 -1.74 -7.81
N ASN A 25 -2.08 -2.82 -8.58
CA ASN A 25 -2.15 -2.74 -10.03
C ASN A 25 -3.61 -2.54 -10.45
N THR A 26 -3.92 -1.37 -11.00
CA THR A 26 -5.26 -1.02 -11.50
C THR A 26 -5.34 -0.99 -13.03
N SER A 27 -4.40 -1.63 -13.74
CA SER A 27 -4.35 -1.62 -15.21
C SER A 27 -5.61 -2.16 -15.91
N ALA A 28 -6.38 -3.02 -15.25
CA ALA A 28 -7.64 -3.57 -15.76
C ALA A 28 -8.87 -2.73 -15.42
N LEU A 29 -8.70 -1.61 -14.72
CA LEU A 29 -9.78 -0.72 -14.29
C LEU A 29 -9.77 0.57 -15.11
N ASP A 30 -10.95 1.19 -15.26
CA ASP A 30 -11.02 2.57 -15.71
C ASP A 30 -10.60 3.53 -14.59
N GLU A 31 -10.41 4.81 -14.92
CA GLU A 31 -9.93 5.81 -13.96
C GLU A 31 -10.84 5.94 -12.71
N PRO A 32 -12.18 6.00 -12.83
CA PRO A 32 -13.06 6.08 -11.66
C PRO A 32 -12.99 4.83 -10.77
N ALA A 33 -13.00 3.62 -11.35
CA ALA A 33 -12.92 2.40 -10.57
C ALA A 33 -11.55 2.23 -9.91
N ALA A 34 -10.47 2.62 -10.59
CA ALA A 34 -9.13 2.65 -10.02
C ALA A 34 -9.05 3.60 -8.81
N ALA A 35 -9.58 4.82 -8.93
CA ALA A 35 -9.59 5.78 -7.83
C ALA A 35 -10.42 5.27 -6.63
N ALA A 36 -11.59 4.69 -6.90
CA ALA A 36 -12.46 4.14 -5.86
C ALA A 36 -11.78 2.98 -5.09
N VAL A 37 -11.16 2.02 -5.79
CA VAL A 37 -10.53 0.87 -5.13
C VAL A 37 -9.29 1.29 -4.32
N LEU A 38 -8.51 2.24 -4.82
CA LEU A 38 -7.36 2.78 -4.09
C LEU A 38 -7.81 3.47 -2.80
N GLN A 39 -8.88 4.27 -2.86
CA GLN A 39 -9.43 4.94 -1.68
C GLN A 39 -10.01 3.93 -0.67
N GLU A 40 -10.76 2.93 -1.14
CA GLU A 40 -11.34 1.89 -0.29
C GLU A 40 -10.24 1.11 0.45
N ILE A 41 -9.21 0.65 -0.26
CA ILE A 41 -8.09 -0.09 0.34
C ILE A 41 -7.31 0.80 1.30
N SER A 42 -7.07 2.06 0.94
CA SER A 42 -6.38 3.01 1.82
C SER A 42 -7.12 3.19 3.14
N ALA A 43 -8.45 3.36 3.09
CA ALA A 43 -9.29 3.49 4.28
C ALA A 43 -9.34 2.20 5.10
N ALA A 44 -9.47 1.05 4.45
CA ALA A 44 -9.55 -0.24 5.12
C ALA A 44 -8.26 -0.62 5.85
N MET A 45 -7.11 -0.24 5.28
CA MET A 45 -5.78 -0.57 5.81
C MET A 45 -5.18 0.52 6.68
N ASP A 46 -5.78 1.71 6.73
CA ASP A 46 -5.23 2.92 7.36
C ASP A 46 -3.78 3.21 6.90
N LEU A 47 -3.56 3.05 5.60
CA LEU A 47 -2.26 3.17 4.96
C LEU A 47 -2.40 3.85 3.59
N PRO A 48 -1.37 4.56 3.10
CA PRO A 48 -1.37 5.03 1.72
C PRO A 48 -1.50 3.86 0.75
N CYS A 49 -2.45 3.96 -0.18
CA CYS A 49 -2.62 3.01 -1.27
C CYS A 49 -2.48 3.72 -2.61
N VAL A 50 -1.62 3.20 -3.49
CA VAL A 50 -1.30 3.83 -4.77
C VAL A 50 -1.29 2.81 -5.89
N ASP A 51 -1.54 3.27 -7.13
CA ASP A 51 -1.05 2.59 -8.32
C ASP A 51 0.24 3.30 -8.78
N PRO A 52 1.42 2.66 -8.64
CA PRO A 52 2.69 3.25 -9.03
C PRO A 52 2.74 3.73 -10.48
N MET A 53 1.99 3.08 -11.37
CA MET A 53 2.00 3.36 -12.81
C MET A 53 1.06 4.51 -13.20
N ARG A 54 0.05 4.83 -12.37
CA ARG A 54 -0.87 5.96 -12.62
C ARG A 54 -0.51 7.21 -11.81
N GLY A 55 -0.32 7.05 -10.51
CA GLY A 55 -0.18 8.16 -9.55
C GLY A 55 1.22 8.26 -8.93
N GLY A 56 2.14 7.36 -9.29
CA GLY A 56 3.45 7.27 -8.67
C GLY A 56 3.39 6.73 -7.23
N VAL A 57 4.47 6.93 -6.48
CA VAL A 57 4.68 6.31 -5.16
C VAL A 57 4.96 7.30 -4.03
N ALA A 58 4.84 8.62 -4.29
CA ALA A 58 5.21 9.65 -3.34
C ALA A 58 4.60 9.46 -1.93
N PRO A 59 3.29 9.14 -1.78
CA PRO A 59 2.69 8.94 -0.44
C PRO A 59 3.32 7.81 0.38
N ILE A 60 3.90 6.79 -0.27
CA ILE A 60 4.61 5.70 0.41
C ILE A 60 6.02 6.15 0.79
N VAL A 61 6.70 6.86 -0.12
CA VAL A 61 8.06 7.36 0.10
C VAL A 61 8.11 8.37 1.24
N ASP A 62 7.10 9.24 1.38
CA ASP A 62 7.01 10.23 2.45
C ASP A 62 7.00 9.61 3.86
N ARG A 63 6.67 8.31 3.98
CA ARG A 63 6.70 7.57 5.25
C ARG A 63 8.04 6.89 5.55
N LEU A 64 8.99 6.96 4.62
CA LEU A 64 10.33 6.39 4.77
C LEU A 64 11.38 7.43 5.22
N LEU A 65 11.01 8.72 5.19
CA LEU A 65 11.83 9.87 5.57
C LEU A 65 11.57 10.24 7.03
#